data_AF-C1E3C3-F1
#
_entry.id   AF-C1E3C3-F1
#
_cell.length_a   1.000
_cell.length_b   1.000
_cell.length_c   1.000
_cell.angle_alpha   90.00
_cell.angle_beta   90.00
_cell.angle_gamma   90.00
#
_symmetry.space_group_name_H-M   'P 1'
#
loop_
_entity.id
_entity.type
_entity.pdbx_description
1 polymer ?
#
loop_
_entity_poly.entity_id
_entity_poly.type
_entity_poly.pdbx_seq_one_letter_code
_entity_poly.pdbx_strand_id
1 'polypeptide(L)'
;MALDLDRVYKQRIRIQDFFGDFDRLRCGSITPTQFARALALAGFNLTQAQYRELSDAYPSTVEDRPVCYKDFCADVNGVFTKYNLEKAPTQEVDPAPASLLDTERFSAKPTRSLGDAKDEEVDALLDAIAEGVRKRRVEVKPFFNDACANQNSPMRVNHVTKAQFKQVVRAHVARELGDESMDAVADRFSDDDGFVNFVSFSACVDPKEEAYHPYRRSLQ
;
A
#
# COMPACT_ATOMS: atom_id res chain seq x y z
N MET A 1 13.36 4.49 5.63
CA MET A 1 12.82 5.87 5.53
C MET A 1 11.51 5.95 4.74
N ALA A 2 11.47 5.66 3.43
CA ALA A 2 10.20 5.76 2.67
C ALA A 2 9.07 4.85 3.20
N LEU A 3 9.38 3.60 3.56
CA LEU A 3 8.41 2.68 4.19
C LEU A 3 7.93 3.16 5.57
N ASP A 4 8.79 3.85 6.32
CA ASP A 4 8.44 4.36 7.64
C ASP A 4 7.57 5.62 7.56
N LEU A 5 7.79 6.48 6.55
CA LEU A 5 6.95 7.65 6.27
C LEU A 5 5.55 7.25 5.79
N ASP A 6 5.44 6.22 4.95
CA ASP A 6 4.16 5.64 4.55
C ASP A 6 3.33 5.22 5.77
N ARG A 7 3.96 4.54 6.72
CA ARG A 7 3.33 4.13 7.97
C ARG A 7 2.88 5.32 8.81
N VAL A 8 3.75 6.32 9.03
CA VAL A 8 3.39 7.54 9.78
C VAL A 8 2.16 8.20 9.15
N TYR A 9 2.13 8.31 7.82
CA TYR A 9 1.02 8.93 7.11
C TYR A 9 -0.28 8.13 7.22
N LYS A 10 -0.24 6.81 6.95
CA LYS A 10 -1.40 5.92 6.97
C LYS A 10 -1.99 5.72 8.37
N GLN A 11 -1.14 5.61 9.39
CA GLN A 11 -1.56 5.41 10.78
C GLN A 11 -1.78 6.74 11.54
N ARG A 12 -1.55 7.89 10.89
CA ARG A 12 -1.65 9.23 11.49
C ARG A 12 -0.86 9.35 12.81
N ILE A 13 0.36 8.81 12.81
CA ILE A 13 1.22 8.78 14.01
C ILE A 13 1.69 10.20 14.34
N ARG A 14 1.44 10.65 15.57
CA ARG A 14 1.98 11.90 16.10
C ARG A 14 3.40 11.66 16.60
N ILE A 15 4.37 11.74 15.70
CA ILE A 15 5.76 11.40 15.99
C ILE A 15 6.36 12.24 17.14
N GLN A 16 5.91 13.48 17.31
CA GLN A 16 6.35 14.39 18.36
C GLN A 16 6.05 13.87 19.77
N ASP A 17 4.94 13.12 19.96
CA ASP A 17 4.50 12.66 21.27
C ASP A 17 5.51 11.67 21.89
N PHE A 18 6.25 10.93 21.07
CA PHE A 18 7.27 9.97 21.51
C PHE A 18 8.56 10.63 22.04
N PHE A 19 8.76 11.92 21.78
CA PHE A 19 9.93 12.66 22.26
C PHE A 19 9.66 13.40 23.58
N GLY A 20 8.39 13.56 23.98
CA GLY A 20 8.00 14.34 25.16
C GLY A 20 8.62 13.85 26.47
N ASP A 21 8.77 12.54 26.63
CA ASP A 21 9.38 11.94 27.83
C ASP A 21 10.88 12.21 27.96
N PHE A 22 11.55 12.43 26.83
CA PHE A 22 13.00 12.68 26.75
C PHE A 22 13.34 14.18 26.82
N ASP A 23 12.38 15.06 26.52
CA ASP A 23 12.54 16.51 26.52
C ASP A 23 11.50 17.21 27.41
N ARG A 24 11.56 16.93 28.71
CA ARG A 24 10.64 17.52 29.72
C ARG A 24 10.64 19.05 29.74
N LEU A 25 11.75 19.67 29.37
CA LEU A 25 11.91 21.13 29.31
C LEU A 25 11.49 21.73 27.96
N ARG A 26 11.03 20.91 27.01
CA ARG A 26 10.59 21.31 25.66
C ARG A 26 11.63 22.13 24.88
N CYS A 27 12.91 21.89 25.14
CA CYS A 27 14.00 22.61 24.48
C CYS A 27 14.07 22.29 22.98
N GLY A 28 13.66 21.09 22.57
CA GLY A 28 13.66 20.62 21.19
C GLY A 28 14.87 19.79 20.78
N SER A 29 15.75 19.50 21.73
CA SER A 29 16.97 18.75 21.49
C SER A 29 17.08 17.58 22.44
N ILE A 30 17.67 16.48 22.00
CA ILE A 30 17.88 15.25 22.79
C ILE A 30 19.20 14.57 22.42
N THR A 31 19.57 13.51 23.15
CA THR A 31 20.74 12.69 22.81
C THR A 31 20.44 11.73 21.65
N PRO A 32 21.45 11.26 20.90
CA PRO A 32 21.24 10.26 19.83
C PRO A 32 20.61 8.96 20.34
N THR A 33 20.93 8.56 21.58
CA THR A 33 20.36 7.37 22.20
C THR A 33 18.89 7.55 22.55
N GLN A 34 18.48 8.73 23.03
CA GLN A 34 17.09 9.07 23.25
C GLN A 34 16.32 9.15 21.93
N PHE A 35 16.92 9.73 20.89
CA PHE A 35 16.35 9.82 19.55
C PHE A 35 16.06 8.43 18.97
N ALA A 36 17.03 7.52 18.97
CA ALA A 36 16.84 6.15 18.51
C ALA A 36 15.76 5.40 19.31
N ARG A 37 15.70 5.60 20.64
CA ARG A 37 14.66 5.00 21.49
C ARG A 37 13.26 5.53 21.17
N ALA A 38 13.11 6.84 20.97
CA ALA A 38 11.84 7.44 20.62
C ALA A 38 11.33 6.94 19.26
N LEU A 39 12.23 6.82 18.26
CA LEU A 39 11.88 6.26 16.96
C LEU A 39 11.50 4.77 17.03
N ALA A 40 12.22 3.98 17.82
CA ALA A 40 11.86 2.59 18.06
C ALA A 40 10.48 2.46 18.74
N LEU A 41 10.15 3.33 19.70
CA LEU A 41 8.82 3.40 20.32
C LEU A 41 7.73 3.81 19.32
N ALA A 42 8.05 4.70 18.39
CA ALA A 42 7.18 5.06 17.27
C ALA A 42 7.07 3.95 16.21
N GLY A 43 7.84 2.86 16.36
CA GLY A 43 7.79 1.67 15.51
C GLY A 43 8.66 1.75 14.25
N PHE A 44 9.64 2.65 14.20
CA PHE A 44 10.61 2.71 13.12
C PHE A 44 11.59 1.53 13.22
N ASN A 45 11.71 0.77 12.14
CA ASN A 45 12.58 -0.40 12.09
C ASN A 45 13.87 -0.06 11.33
N LEU A 46 14.70 0.79 11.92
CA LEU A 46 15.95 1.25 11.33
C LEU A 46 17.15 0.48 11.88
N THR A 47 18.18 0.33 11.04
CA THR A 47 19.48 -0.19 11.45
C THR A 47 20.25 0.84 12.28
N GLN A 48 21.23 0.39 13.06
CA GLN A 48 22.08 1.28 13.85
C GLN A 48 22.83 2.32 13.01
N ALA A 49 23.19 1.98 11.77
CA ALA A 49 23.82 2.91 10.83
C ALA A 49 22.85 4.01 10.40
N GLN A 50 21.62 3.65 10.03
CA GLN A 50 20.57 4.61 9.66
C GLN A 50 20.18 5.54 10.80
N TYR A 51 20.16 5.04 12.06
CA TYR A 51 19.93 5.90 13.21
C TYR A 51 21.02 6.96 13.41
N ARG A 52 22.28 6.59 13.17
CA ARG A 52 23.41 7.54 13.26
C ARG A 52 23.30 8.59 12.16
N GLU A 53 23.10 8.15 10.93
CA GLU A 53 22.91 9.05 9.78
C GLU A 53 21.77 10.05 10.02
N LEU A 54 20.62 9.60 10.52
CA LEU A 54 19.52 10.49 10.89
C LEU A 54 19.90 11.44 12.04
N SER A 55 20.60 10.94 13.07
CA SER A 55 21.03 11.80 14.18
C SER A 55 21.96 12.92 13.69
N ASP A 56 22.87 12.60 12.77
CA ASP A 56 23.82 13.54 12.18
C ASP A 56 23.14 14.53 11.22
N ALA A 57 22.05 14.12 10.56
CA ALA A 57 21.27 14.97 9.65
C ALA A 57 20.47 16.07 10.38
N TYR A 58 20.20 15.91 11.67
CA TYR A 58 19.43 16.86 12.48
C TYR A 58 20.26 17.42 13.65
N PRO A 59 21.34 18.17 13.39
CA PRO A 59 22.23 18.65 14.44
C PRO A 59 21.54 19.71 15.32
N SER A 60 21.90 19.74 16.60
CA SER A 60 21.52 20.80 17.52
C SER A 60 22.73 21.60 18.00
N THR A 61 22.49 22.87 18.37
CA THR A 61 23.50 23.75 18.97
C THR A 61 23.77 23.45 20.45
N VAL A 62 23.02 22.52 21.05
CA VAL A 62 23.17 22.13 22.46
C VAL A 62 24.19 20.99 22.57
N GLU A 63 25.35 21.24 23.18
CA GLU A 63 26.45 20.27 23.27
C GLU A 63 26.03 18.91 23.86
N ASP A 64 25.30 18.92 24.99
CA ASP A 64 24.84 17.69 25.66
C ASP A 64 23.67 17.00 24.94
N ARG A 65 23.04 17.65 23.97
CA ARG A 65 21.84 17.18 23.27
C ARG A 65 21.96 17.50 21.79
N PRO A 66 22.85 16.77 21.07
CA PRO A 66 23.27 17.16 19.73
C PRO A 66 22.23 16.88 18.64
N VAL A 67 21.05 16.35 18.95
CA VAL A 67 20.01 16.03 17.95
C VAL A 67 18.78 16.93 18.12
N CYS A 68 18.45 17.71 17.10
CA CYS A 68 17.24 18.54 17.03
C CYS A 68 16.05 17.71 16.51
N TYR A 69 15.31 17.06 17.41
CA TYR A 69 14.17 16.23 17.00
C TYR A 69 13.00 17.06 16.44
N LYS A 70 12.92 18.36 16.74
CA LYS A 70 11.88 19.25 16.21
C LYS A 70 11.98 19.40 14.70
N ASP A 71 13.19 19.54 14.17
CA ASP A 71 13.43 19.66 12.73
C ASP A 71 13.10 18.34 12.03
N PHE A 72 13.51 17.20 12.61
CA PHE A 72 13.07 15.88 12.15
C PHE A 72 11.54 15.74 12.13
N CYS A 73 10.86 16.14 13.20
CA CYS A 73 9.40 16.09 13.26
C CYS A 73 8.74 16.99 12.19
N ALA A 74 9.34 18.16 11.91
CA ALA A 74 8.84 19.06 10.87
C ALA A 74 8.94 18.41 9.48
N ASP A 75 10.05 17.76 9.17
CA ASP A 75 10.24 17.04 7.91
C ASP A 75 9.28 15.86 7.76
N VAL A 76 9.14 15.03 8.80
CA VAL A 76 8.19 13.92 8.81
C VAL A 76 6.75 14.41 8.67
N ASN A 77 6.39 15.51 9.34
CA ASN A 77 5.07 16.10 9.22
C ASN A 77 4.85 16.82 7.89
N GLY A 78 5.91 17.15 7.16
CA GLY A 78 5.88 17.65 5.79
C GLY A 78 5.09 16.75 4.83
N VAL A 79 4.97 15.46 5.16
CA VAL A 79 4.14 14.48 4.44
C VAL A 79 2.64 14.78 4.54
N PHE A 80 2.18 15.43 5.62
CA PHE A 80 0.78 15.82 5.79
C PHE A 80 0.49 17.20 5.19
N THR A 81 1.39 18.16 5.40
CA THR A 81 1.22 19.54 4.94
C THR A 81 2.55 20.28 4.97
N LYS A 82 2.66 21.37 4.21
CA LYS A 82 3.86 22.21 4.22
C LYS A 82 3.88 23.10 5.47
N TYR A 83 5.04 23.19 6.12
CA TYR A 83 5.21 23.99 7.33
C TYR A 83 5.25 25.50 7.02
N ASN A 84 4.76 26.36 7.93
CA ASN A 84 4.70 27.82 7.81
C ASN A 84 3.85 28.41 6.67
N LEU A 85 2.73 27.78 6.28
CA LEU A 85 1.84 28.32 5.23
C LEU A 85 1.26 29.69 5.56
N GLU A 86 1.16 30.05 6.84
CA GLU A 86 0.74 31.39 7.28
C GLU A 86 1.69 32.51 6.81
N LYS A 87 2.94 32.17 6.46
CA LYS A 87 3.93 33.09 5.88
C LYS A 87 3.96 33.05 4.35
N ALA A 88 3.31 32.08 3.73
CA ALA A 88 3.30 31.86 2.28
C ALA A 88 1.89 31.48 1.80
N PRO A 89 0.91 32.40 1.87
CA PRO A 89 -0.51 32.09 1.62
C PRO A 89 -0.82 31.68 0.16
N THR A 90 0.08 31.97 -0.79
CA THR A 90 -0.06 31.61 -2.21
C THR A 90 0.64 30.29 -2.57
N GLN A 91 1.24 29.60 -1.59
CA GLN A 91 1.95 28.36 -1.85
C GLN A 91 0.96 27.21 -2.05
N GLU A 92 1.02 26.57 -3.21
CA GLU A 92 0.20 25.38 -3.48
C GLU A 92 0.71 24.16 -2.70
N VAL A 93 -0.24 23.38 -2.18
CA VAL A 93 0.00 22.17 -1.41
C VAL A 93 -0.83 21.06 -2.03
N ASP A 94 -0.19 19.93 -2.32
CA ASP A 94 -0.89 18.77 -2.84
C ASP A 94 -1.84 18.21 -1.77
N PRO A 95 -3.06 17.80 -2.14
CA PRO A 95 -4.06 17.32 -1.18
C PRO A 95 -3.68 15.99 -0.52
N ALA A 96 -2.77 15.22 -1.13
CA ALA A 96 -2.23 13.99 -0.58
C ALA A 96 -0.83 13.69 -1.16
N PRO A 97 0.05 13.02 -0.40
CA PRO A 97 1.35 12.57 -0.90
C PRO A 97 1.13 11.38 -1.85
N ALA A 98 0.96 11.67 -3.15
CA ALA A 98 0.69 10.66 -4.18
C ALA A 98 1.76 9.56 -4.24
N SER A 99 3.02 9.88 -3.92
CA SER A 99 4.14 8.92 -3.90
C SER A 99 4.06 7.87 -2.78
N LEU A 100 3.28 8.11 -1.73
CA LEU A 100 3.10 7.17 -0.61
C LEU A 100 1.81 6.35 -0.72
N LEU A 101 0.85 6.80 -1.53
CA LEU A 101 -0.46 6.19 -1.62
C LEU A 101 -0.64 5.44 -2.93
N ASP A 102 -0.62 4.13 -2.84
CA ASP A 102 -1.15 3.25 -3.89
C ASP A 102 -2.68 3.23 -3.81
N THR A 103 -3.30 4.26 -4.39
CA THR A 103 -4.77 4.41 -4.43
C THR A 103 -5.43 3.43 -5.39
N GLU A 104 -4.66 2.86 -6.32
CA GLU A 104 -5.14 1.97 -7.37
C GLU A 104 -4.86 0.50 -7.09
N ARG A 105 -4.30 0.13 -5.92
CA ARG A 105 -3.96 -1.25 -5.54
C ARG A 105 -5.09 -2.27 -5.74
N PHE A 106 -6.34 -1.84 -5.57
CA PHE A 106 -7.53 -2.70 -5.73
C PHE A 106 -8.33 -2.37 -6.99
N SER A 107 -7.77 -1.57 -7.90
CA SER A 107 -8.35 -1.28 -9.21
C SER A 107 -8.11 -2.43 -10.18
N ALA A 108 -8.69 -2.33 -11.38
CA ALA A 108 -8.51 -3.30 -12.47
C ALA A 108 -7.10 -3.16 -13.12
N LYS A 109 -6.05 -3.31 -12.31
CA LYS A 109 -4.65 -3.26 -12.72
C LYS A 109 -3.85 -4.32 -11.94
N PRO A 110 -3.03 -5.13 -12.62
CA PRO A 110 -2.19 -6.12 -11.95
C PRO A 110 -1.22 -5.49 -10.93
N THR A 111 -0.91 -6.24 -9.87
CA THR A 111 -0.08 -5.77 -8.74
C THR A 111 1.39 -5.58 -9.14
N ARG A 112 1.90 -6.41 -10.06
CA ARG A 112 3.31 -6.36 -10.49
C ARG A 112 3.47 -6.64 -11.98
N SER A 113 4.64 -6.25 -12.51
CA SER A 113 5.11 -6.64 -13.84
C SER A 113 5.95 -7.91 -13.77
N LEU A 114 5.76 -8.82 -14.72
CA LEU A 114 6.56 -10.04 -14.90
C LEU A 114 7.54 -9.92 -16.09
N GLY A 115 7.61 -8.73 -16.69
CA GLY A 115 8.33 -8.42 -17.93
C GLY A 115 7.41 -8.41 -19.15
N ASP A 116 7.66 -7.50 -20.09
CA ASP A 116 6.76 -7.13 -21.18
C ASP A 116 6.11 -8.33 -21.90
N ALA A 117 6.90 -9.32 -22.31
CA ALA A 117 6.38 -10.49 -23.03
C ALA A 117 5.45 -11.38 -22.18
N LYS A 118 5.76 -11.57 -20.89
CA LYS A 118 4.91 -12.35 -19.97
C LYS A 118 3.68 -11.55 -19.55
N ASP A 119 3.84 -10.24 -19.43
CA ASP A 119 2.74 -9.34 -19.13
C ASP A 119 1.70 -9.38 -20.25
N GLU A 120 2.11 -9.28 -21.51
CA GLU A 120 1.22 -9.44 -22.68
C GLU A 120 0.51 -10.79 -22.70
N GLU A 121 1.22 -11.88 -22.37
CA GLU A 121 0.62 -13.22 -22.27
C GLU A 121 -0.47 -13.28 -21.20
N VAL A 122 -0.18 -12.73 -20.01
CA VAL A 122 -1.16 -12.70 -18.91
C VAL A 122 -2.34 -11.77 -19.23
N ASP A 123 -2.15 -10.69 -19.98
CA ASP A 123 -3.24 -9.82 -20.41
C ASP A 123 -4.21 -10.57 -21.35
N ALA A 124 -3.67 -11.33 -22.31
CA ALA A 124 -4.48 -12.18 -23.17
C ALA A 124 -5.25 -13.27 -22.38
N LEU A 125 -4.64 -13.82 -21.33
CA LEU A 125 -5.30 -14.77 -20.43
C LEU A 125 -6.43 -14.10 -19.65
N LEU A 126 -6.23 -12.89 -19.13
CA LEU A 126 -7.25 -12.14 -18.41
C LEU A 126 -8.45 -11.82 -19.29
N ASP A 127 -8.23 -11.42 -20.55
CA ASP A 127 -9.30 -11.18 -21.51
C ASP A 127 -10.11 -12.46 -21.81
N ALA A 128 -9.43 -13.60 -21.98
CA ALA A 128 -10.09 -14.88 -22.18
C ALA A 128 -10.91 -15.31 -20.96
N ILE A 129 -10.39 -15.09 -19.75
CA ILE A 129 -11.10 -15.36 -18.50
C ILE A 129 -12.32 -14.45 -18.38
N ALA A 130 -12.16 -13.14 -18.60
CA ALA A 130 -13.22 -12.14 -18.53
C ALA A 130 -14.37 -12.48 -19.50
N GLU A 131 -14.04 -12.88 -20.73
CA GLU A 131 -15.04 -13.31 -21.71
C GLU A 131 -15.79 -14.57 -21.27
N GLY A 132 -15.10 -15.52 -20.64
CA GLY A 132 -15.71 -16.72 -20.04
C GLY A 132 -16.65 -16.39 -18.88
N VAL A 133 -16.23 -15.50 -17.99
CA VAL A 133 -17.01 -15.01 -16.84
C VAL A 133 -18.27 -14.30 -17.33
N ARG A 134 -18.13 -13.39 -18.30
CA ARG A 134 -19.23 -12.66 -18.94
C ARG A 134 -20.25 -13.59 -19.60
N LYS A 135 -19.81 -14.61 -20.34
CA LYS A 135 -20.68 -15.61 -20.97
C LYS A 135 -21.48 -16.39 -19.94
N ARG A 136 -20.86 -16.75 -18.81
CA ARG A 136 -21.51 -17.50 -17.72
C ARG A 136 -22.37 -16.61 -16.81
N ARG A 137 -22.23 -15.28 -16.88
CA ARG A 137 -22.92 -14.31 -16.02
C ARG A 137 -22.68 -14.57 -14.54
N VAL A 138 -21.41 -14.75 -14.20
CA VAL A 138 -20.98 -15.02 -12.83
C VAL A 138 -20.13 -13.84 -12.36
N GLU A 139 -20.21 -13.52 -11.07
CA GLU A 139 -19.29 -12.60 -10.41
C GLU A 139 -18.22 -13.42 -9.69
N VAL A 140 -16.95 -13.12 -9.95
CA VAL A 140 -15.79 -13.87 -9.48
C VAL A 140 -15.48 -13.53 -8.02
N LYS A 141 -15.57 -12.26 -7.64
CA LYS A 141 -15.22 -11.78 -6.29
C LYS A 141 -15.87 -12.58 -5.16
N PRO A 142 -17.18 -12.92 -5.18
CA PRO A 142 -17.83 -13.68 -4.11
C PRO A 142 -17.25 -15.08 -3.85
N PHE A 143 -16.62 -15.74 -4.84
CA PHE A 143 -16.05 -17.07 -4.63
C PHE A 143 -14.83 -17.08 -3.70
N PHE A 144 -14.19 -15.92 -3.51
CA PHE A 144 -13.06 -15.78 -2.59
C PHE A 144 -13.48 -15.58 -1.13
N ASN A 145 -14.77 -15.33 -0.85
CA ASN A 145 -15.25 -15.06 0.51
C ASN A 145 -14.97 -16.23 1.47
N ASP A 146 -15.13 -17.47 1.00
CA ASP A 146 -14.87 -18.67 1.81
C ASP A 146 -13.38 -18.78 2.18
N ALA A 147 -12.50 -18.58 1.20
CA ALA A 147 -11.05 -18.57 1.42
C ALA A 147 -10.61 -17.42 2.36
N CYS A 148 -11.28 -16.27 2.30
CA CYS A 148 -11.00 -15.12 3.16
C CYS A 148 -11.51 -15.31 4.59
N ALA A 149 -12.57 -16.08 4.80
CA ALA A 149 -13.18 -16.31 6.11
C ALA A 149 -12.52 -17.47 6.90
N ASN A 150 -11.67 -18.27 6.25
CA ASN A 150 -11.05 -19.44 6.86
C ASN A 150 -9.96 -19.04 7.88
N GLN A 151 -10.28 -19.20 9.17
CA GLN A 151 -9.36 -18.91 10.28
C GLN A 151 -8.14 -19.85 10.37
N ASN A 152 -8.18 -21.01 9.68
CA ASN A 152 -7.05 -21.95 9.63
C ASN A 152 -6.00 -21.57 8.58
N SER A 153 -6.20 -20.47 7.86
CA SER A 153 -5.25 -19.94 6.88
C SER A 153 -4.77 -18.54 7.29
N PRO A 154 -3.55 -18.14 6.89
CA PRO A 154 -3.10 -16.77 7.09
C PRO A 154 -4.08 -15.79 6.43
N MET A 155 -4.67 -14.90 7.23
CA MET A 155 -5.66 -13.94 6.75
C MET A 155 -4.99 -12.61 6.40
N ARG A 156 -5.27 -12.10 5.22
CA ARG A 156 -4.89 -10.76 4.77
C ARG A 156 -6.07 -10.14 4.04
N VAL A 157 -6.41 -8.90 4.40
CA VAL A 157 -7.56 -8.20 3.80
C VAL A 157 -7.41 -8.14 2.29
N ASN A 158 -8.44 -8.54 1.54
CA ASN A 158 -8.48 -8.54 0.07
C ASN A 158 -7.40 -9.40 -0.61
N HIS A 159 -6.73 -10.29 0.14
CA HIS A 159 -5.75 -11.21 -0.41
C HIS A 159 -6.03 -12.64 0.04
N VAL A 160 -5.56 -13.61 -0.76
CA VAL A 160 -5.59 -15.04 -0.45
C VAL A 160 -4.24 -15.66 -0.73
N THR A 161 -3.97 -16.85 -0.19
CA THR A 161 -2.75 -17.60 -0.54
C THR A 161 -2.79 -18.03 -2.02
N LYS A 162 -1.62 -18.22 -2.64
CA LYS A 162 -1.52 -18.71 -4.03
C LYS A 162 -2.29 -20.02 -4.23
N ALA A 163 -2.24 -20.93 -3.26
CA ALA A 163 -2.96 -22.20 -3.30
C ALA A 163 -4.49 -22.01 -3.31
N GLN A 164 -5.02 -21.17 -2.40
CA GLN A 164 -6.45 -20.83 -2.37
C GLN A 164 -6.89 -20.13 -3.66
N PHE A 165 -6.07 -19.23 -4.19
CA PHE A 165 -6.34 -18.57 -5.47
C PHE A 165 -6.51 -19.57 -6.61
N LYS A 166 -5.52 -20.47 -6.77
CA LYS A 166 -5.58 -21.53 -7.79
C LYS A 166 -6.80 -22.42 -7.62
N GLN A 167 -7.16 -22.77 -6.38
CA GLN A 167 -8.33 -23.61 -6.09
C GLN A 167 -9.63 -22.92 -6.52
N VAL A 168 -9.83 -21.66 -6.14
CA VAL A 168 -11.03 -20.88 -6.48
C VAL A 168 -11.14 -20.69 -7.99
N VAL A 169 -10.05 -20.28 -8.65
CA VAL A 169 -10.05 -20.05 -10.10
C VAL A 169 -10.33 -21.33 -10.87
N ARG A 170 -9.71 -22.46 -10.52
CA ARG A 170 -10.00 -23.76 -11.19
C ARG A 170 -11.44 -24.24 -10.98
N ALA A 171 -11.97 -24.07 -9.77
CA ALA A 171 -13.30 -24.57 -9.43
C ALA A 171 -14.41 -23.77 -10.13
N HIS A 172 -14.28 -22.44 -10.17
CA HIS A 172 -15.39 -21.55 -10.50
C HIS A 172 -15.17 -20.64 -11.71
N VAL A 173 -13.92 -20.37 -12.10
CA VAL A 173 -13.58 -19.29 -13.04
C VAL A 173 -13.00 -19.83 -14.35
N ALA A 174 -11.92 -20.60 -14.31
CA ALA A 174 -11.20 -21.09 -15.47
C ALA A 174 -10.66 -22.50 -15.23
N ARG A 175 -11.54 -23.50 -15.36
CA ARG A 175 -11.22 -24.92 -15.09
C ARG A 175 -10.13 -25.47 -16.00
N GLU A 176 -10.09 -25.01 -17.25
CA GLU A 176 -9.19 -25.52 -18.30
C GLU A 176 -7.86 -24.77 -18.36
N LEU A 177 -7.66 -23.76 -17.51
CA LEU A 177 -6.41 -22.99 -17.47
C LEU A 177 -5.27 -23.86 -16.93
N GLY A 178 -4.20 -24.00 -17.73
CA GLY A 178 -3.03 -24.79 -17.38
C GLY A 178 -2.27 -24.27 -16.16
N ASP A 179 -1.47 -25.14 -15.54
CA ASP A 179 -0.75 -24.84 -14.29
C ASP A 179 0.22 -23.65 -14.44
N GLU A 180 0.98 -23.59 -15.54
CA GLU A 180 1.92 -22.51 -15.83
C GLU A 180 1.22 -21.15 -16.01
N SER A 181 0.14 -21.13 -16.79
CA SER A 181 -0.68 -19.93 -16.99
C SER A 181 -1.35 -19.47 -15.69
N MET A 182 -1.84 -20.42 -14.88
CA MET A 182 -2.40 -20.13 -13.56
C MET A 182 -1.35 -19.56 -12.60
N ASP A 183 -0.11 -20.07 -12.66
CA ASP A 183 1.01 -19.54 -11.90
C ASP A 183 1.37 -18.13 -12.32
N ALA A 184 1.45 -17.85 -13.62
CA ALA A 184 1.72 -16.53 -14.16
C ALA A 184 0.66 -15.50 -13.77
N VAL A 185 -0.64 -15.85 -13.90
CA VAL A 185 -1.73 -15.00 -13.43
C VAL A 185 -1.61 -14.76 -11.94
N ALA A 186 -1.47 -15.81 -11.13
CA ALA A 186 -1.38 -15.66 -9.69
C ALA A 186 -0.19 -14.78 -9.27
N ASP A 187 0.99 -14.99 -9.89
CA ASP A 187 2.18 -14.19 -9.64
C ASP A 187 1.96 -12.73 -10.02
N ARG A 188 1.31 -12.42 -11.15
CA ARG A 188 1.06 -11.02 -11.56
C ARG A 188 0.20 -10.24 -10.55
N PHE A 189 -0.62 -10.93 -9.76
CA PHE A 189 -1.45 -10.31 -8.72
C PHE A 189 -0.92 -10.49 -7.29
N SER A 190 0.18 -11.23 -7.05
CA SER A 190 0.71 -11.33 -5.69
C SER A 190 1.59 -10.15 -5.27
N ASP A 191 1.56 -9.89 -3.96
CA ASP A 191 2.41 -8.93 -3.26
C ASP A 191 3.78 -9.53 -2.88
N ASP A 192 4.62 -8.71 -2.26
CA ASP A 192 5.97 -9.07 -1.81
C ASP A 192 5.99 -10.20 -0.76
N ASP A 193 4.87 -10.41 -0.06
CA ASP A 193 4.71 -11.45 0.96
C ASP A 193 4.12 -12.75 0.35
N GLY A 194 3.87 -12.79 -0.95
CA GLY A 194 3.38 -13.96 -1.68
C GLY A 194 1.87 -14.17 -1.62
N PHE A 195 1.10 -13.20 -1.11
CA PHE A 195 -0.37 -13.25 -1.12
C PHE A 195 -0.93 -12.66 -2.40
N VAL A 196 -1.96 -13.28 -2.98
CA VAL A 196 -2.58 -12.86 -4.24
C VAL A 196 -3.72 -11.88 -3.97
N ASN A 197 -3.66 -10.70 -4.58
CA ASN A 197 -4.70 -9.68 -4.52
C ASN A 197 -5.89 -10.07 -5.41
N PHE A 198 -6.81 -10.85 -4.85
CA PHE A 198 -7.96 -11.35 -5.60
C PHE A 198 -8.96 -10.24 -5.97
N VAL A 199 -8.97 -9.11 -5.26
CA VAL A 199 -9.88 -7.99 -5.56
C VAL A 199 -9.47 -7.30 -6.86
N SER A 200 -8.18 -7.03 -7.05
CA SER A 200 -7.65 -6.51 -8.31
C SER A 200 -7.88 -7.50 -9.46
N PHE A 201 -7.59 -8.79 -9.25
CA PHE A 201 -7.89 -9.85 -10.23
C PHE A 201 -9.38 -9.85 -10.62
N SER A 202 -10.27 -9.84 -9.63
CA SER A 202 -11.73 -9.82 -9.84
C SER A 202 -12.14 -8.57 -10.62
N ALA A 203 -11.58 -7.40 -10.30
CA ALA A 203 -11.86 -6.16 -11.02
C ALA A 203 -11.43 -6.20 -12.50
N CYS A 204 -10.42 -7.01 -12.86
CA CYS A 204 -10.02 -7.22 -14.25
C CYS A 204 -10.97 -8.14 -15.03
N VAL A 205 -11.57 -9.15 -14.36
CA VAL A 205 -12.34 -10.21 -15.04
C VAL A 205 -13.85 -10.11 -14.87
N ASP A 206 -14.30 -9.42 -13.83
CA ASP A 206 -15.73 -9.22 -13.57
C ASP A 206 -16.33 -8.21 -14.55
N PRO A 207 -17.60 -8.41 -14.95
CA PRO A 207 -18.27 -7.49 -15.84
C PRO A 207 -18.33 -6.10 -15.20
N LYS A 208 -17.87 -5.08 -15.91
CA LYS A 208 -18.02 -3.69 -15.48
C LYS A 208 -19.49 -3.33 -15.53
N GLU A 209 -20.04 -2.94 -14.39
CA GLU A 209 -21.42 -2.47 -14.30
C GLU A 209 -21.53 -1.19 -15.15
N GLU A 210 -22.30 -1.24 -16.25
CA GLU A 210 -22.61 -0.03 -17.00
C GLU A 210 -23.45 0.87 -16.11
N ALA A 211 -22.94 2.08 -15.82
CA ALA A 211 -23.68 3.06 -15.04
C ALA A 211 -25.06 3.27 -15.70
N TYR A 212 -26.11 2.84 -15.01
CA TYR A 212 -27.47 3.07 -15.44
C TYR A 212 -27.70 4.59 -15.49
N HIS A 213 -27.75 5.13 -16.70
CA HIS A 213 -28.04 6.53 -16.91
C HIS A 213 -29.53 6.65 -17.30
N PRO A 214 -30.40 7.13 -16.40
CA PRO A 214 -31.86 7.11 -16.58
C PRO A 214 -32.35 7.86 -17.83
N TYR A 215 -31.50 8.70 -18.44
CA TYR A 215 -31.82 9.48 -19.64
C TYR A 215 -31.07 9.06 -20.91
N ARG A 216 -30.38 7.92 -20.92
CA ARG A 216 -29.70 7.42 -22.14
C ARG A 216 -30.77 6.93 -23.12
N ARG A 217 -31.26 7.83 -23.98
CA ARG A 217 -32.18 7.48 -25.07
C ARG A 217 -31.50 6.41 -25.92
N SER A 218 -32.09 5.23 -25.96
CA SER A 218 -31.77 4.19 -26.93
C SER A 218 -31.96 4.78 -28.32
N LEU A 219 -30.86 5.14 -28.98
CA LEU A 219 -30.87 5.49 -30.40
C LEU A 219 -31.29 4.21 -31.15
N GLN A 220 -32.47 4.26 -31.76
CA GLN A 220 -32.95 3.29 -32.74
C GLN A 220 -32.22 3.47 -34.06
#